data_AF-A0A1F8ULV4-F1
#
_entry.id   AF-A0A1F8ULV4-F1
#
_cell.length_a   1.000
_cell.length_b   1.000
_cell.length_c   1.000
_cell.angle_alpha   90.00
_cell.angle_beta   90.00
_cell.angle_gamma   90.00
#
_symmetry.space_group_name_H-M   'P 1'
#
loop_
_entity.id
_entity.type
_entity.pdbx_description
1 polymer ?
#
loop_
_entity_poly.entity_id
_entity_poly.type
_entity_poly.pdbx_seq_one_letter_code
_entity_poly.pdbx_strand_id
1 'polypeptide(L)'
;MFRKSGSQEVRKSGSQEVRKSGSQERHNVARPLACAHSSKARVNRIVSYILIMSILITLLTPMQITHAATPLSDLPVGARIMFGGRQFAVMNPSDGTVVSLKSIAQKQFYTSNIALYNPSDSNNVGYYLNNTYYNTFTAEEKALIKNSTWYTGNATNETATSVTNIKIGLLRKTEYASANAAGIFPSAGEYAMWWLITPYSGDRMYNVDRTGGISQNYPNELYGVRPAFRILESTNFEYDTYSGMYYYSGTLGANQAISTLNTGNTIMFHGEAWRVVTPSTGLLVADRIIERRAFDPNNTKVYNPSDSNNVGYYLNNTYYDTYTAEEKALIKNSTWYTGDNGNLNTNETLSSVSTFIGLLRETEYNSAKAAGIFLNAGEYVFSWLITPYTGNSTDVRNVHDDGNVYFDNATNIFGIRPALRILESTIVNEVQTGVYAIVPPDTTSPSLTITSSPESPTTATTVTYTFQFSEAVTGFTASDISVTNGTRNDGTFTAVDGDTYTITVTKVADGNQVATVAANTCQDAAANLNTEGTITVLMTALVTSPGYSLGTVAVDRKWFKYYLGKDANGITKAMLVAPKDGTGVMQGTFIRTDILDPDTHKFISGQIYFINREGKIEFYN
;
A
#
# COMPACT_ATOMS: atom_id res chain seq x y z
N MET A 1 -18.93 -10.23 -72.90
CA MET A 1 -20.21 -9.48 -72.91
C MET A 1 -21.33 -10.46 -72.61
N PHE A 2 -22.25 -10.10 -71.69
CA PHE A 2 -23.45 -10.83 -71.23
C PHE A 2 -23.21 -12.13 -70.43
N ARG A 3 -23.16 -12.17 -69.08
CA ARG A 3 -24.06 -11.81 -67.94
C ARG A 3 -25.25 -12.77 -67.71
N LYS A 4 -25.27 -13.29 -66.46
CA LYS A 4 -26.39 -13.76 -65.61
C LYS A 4 -27.04 -15.09 -66.04
N SER A 5 -27.53 -15.94 -65.13
CA SER A 5 -28.15 -15.69 -63.83
C SER A 5 -27.93 -16.84 -62.85
N GLY A 6 -28.18 -16.59 -61.57
CA GLY A 6 -28.23 -17.62 -60.55
C GLY A 6 -29.64 -17.87 -60.03
N SER A 7 -29.70 -18.94 -59.23
CA SER A 7 -30.52 -19.18 -58.03
C SER A 7 -31.84 -19.96 -58.14
N GLN A 8 -32.01 -20.76 -57.08
CA GLN A 8 -33.20 -21.44 -56.52
C GLN A 8 -33.57 -22.79 -57.15
N GLU A 9 -33.99 -23.85 -56.44
CA GLU A 9 -34.39 -24.13 -55.04
C GLU A 9 -34.39 -25.69 -54.91
N VAL A 10 -33.75 -26.31 -53.92
CA VAL A 10 -34.31 -26.88 -52.67
C VAL A 10 -35.36 -28.02 -52.80
N ARG A 11 -34.94 -29.20 -52.32
CA ARG A 11 -35.64 -30.29 -51.57
C ARG A 11 -36.14 -31.59 -52.25
N LYS A 12 -35.42 -32.67 -51.88
CA LYS A 12 -35.83 -33.98 -51.29
C LYS A 12 -36.64 -34.98 -52.12
N SER A 13 -36.10 -36.21 -52.25
CA SER A 13 -36.60 -37.44 -51.58
C SER A 13 -36.09 -38.74 -52.25
N GLY A 14 -35.83 -39.77 -51.45
CA GLY A 14 -35.78 -41.21 -51.83
C GLY A 14 -34.37 -41.75 -52.11
N SER A 15 -33.67 -42.45 -51.21
CA SER A 15 -33.90 -43.76 -50.54
C SER A 15 -33.24 -44.94 -51.26
N GLN A 16 -32.28 -45.54 -50.53
CA GLN A 16 -31.81 -46.95 -50.50
C GLN A 16 -31.18 -47.58 -51.77
N GLU A 17 -29.94 -48.07 -51.62
CA GLU A 17 -29.71 -49.52 -51.57
C GLU A 17 -28.33 -49.90 -51.01
N VAL A 18 -28.30 -51.11 -50.46
CA VAL A 18 -27.27 -51.76 -49.65
C VAL A 18 -26.38 -52.64 -50.52
N ARG A 19 -25.08 -52.81 -50.19
CA ARG A 19 -24.41 -54.13 -50.20
C ARG A 19 -23.02 -54.14 -49.53
N LYS A 20 -22.85 -55.13 -48.63
CA LYS A 20 -21.64 -55.55 -47.92
C LYS A 20 -20.78 -56.49 -48.77
N SER A 21 -19.46 -56.49 -48.55
CA SER A 21 -18.57 -57.66 -48.32
C SER A 21 -17.12 -57.15 -48.25
N GLY A 22 -16.15 -57.63 -47.47
CA GLY A 22 -16.01 -58.74 -46.54
C GLY A 22 -14.53 -58.80 -46.08
N SER A 23 -14.34 -59.32 -44.86
CA SER A 23 -13.16 -59.93 -44.19
C SER A 23 -11.91 -60.30 -45.05
N GLN A 24 -10.66 -60.34 -44.58
CA GLN A 24 -10.11 -61.03 -43.39
C GLN A 24 -8.69 -60.57 -43.00
N GLU A 25 -8.47 -60.68 -41.69
CA GLU A 25 -7.28 -60.84 -40.82
C GLU A 25 -6.07 -61.70 -41.31
N ARG A 26 -4.81 -61.30 -41.04
CA ARG A 26 -3.83 -61.91 -40.06
C ARG A 26 -2.32 -61.75 -40.37
N HIS A 27 -1.61 -61.44 -39.28
CA HIS A 27 -0.20 -61.60 -38.84
C HIS A 27 0.96 -62.03 -39.75
N ASN A 28 2.12 -61.35 -39.58
CA ASN A 28 3.41 -62.02 -39.34
C ASN A 28 4.48 -61.09 -38.69
N VAL A 29 5.41 -61.71 -37.94
CA VAL A 29 6.39 -61.09 -37.02
C VAL A 29 7.84 -61.22 -37.54
N ALA A 30 8.72 -60.30 -37.11
CA ALA A 30 10.20 -60.34 -36.96
C ALA A 30 11.14 -59.77 -38.06
N ARG A 31 11.82 -58.63 -37.77
CA ARG A 31 13.25 -58.53 -37.36
C ARG A 31 13.70 -57.04 -37.17
N PRO A 32 14.82 -56.76 -36.46
CA PRO A 32 15.04 -55.54 -35.69
C PRO A 32 16.01 -54.52 -36.34
N LEU A 33 15.87 -53.23 -36.01
CA LEU A 33 16.92 -52.24 -36.21
C LEU A 33 16.90 -51.12 -35.13
N ALA A 34 18.10 -50.90 -34.59
CA ALA A 34 18.66 -49.65 -34.06
C ALA A 34 18.00 -48.94 -32.85
N CYS A 35 18.60 -49.23 -31.69
CA CYS A 35 18.84 -48.39 -30.52
C CYS A 35 18.48 -46.89 -30.62
N ALA A 36 17.48 -46.46 -29.84
CA ALA A 36 17.23 -45.07 -29.48
C ALA A 36 17.47 -44.87 -27.98
N HIS A 37 18.68 -44.44 -27.61
CA HIS A 37 18.94 -43.78 -26.32
C HIS A 37 18.75 -42.28 -26.50
N SER A 38 17.58 -41.72 -26.18
CA SER A 38 17.37 -40.27 -25.89
C SER A 38 15.88 -39.92 -25.75
N SER A 39 15.23 -40.33 -24.66
CA SER A 39 13.90 -39.77 -24.32
C SER A 39 13.66 -39.53 -22.83
N LYS A 40 14.43 -40.17 -21.94
CA LYS A 40 14.33 -39.92 -20.48
C LYS A 40 15.01 -38.63 -20.00
N ALA A 41 16.00 -38.09 -20.74
CA ALA A 41 16.72 -36.88 -20.34
C ALA A 41 15.97 -35.56 -20.68
N ARG A 42 15.02 -35.58 -21.63
CA ARG A 42 14.26 -34.39 -22.03
C ARG A 42 13.02 -34.13 -21.17
N VAL A 43 12.40 -35.19 -20.63
CA VAL A 43 11.21 -35.08 -19.78
C VAL A 43 11.56 -34.61 -18.36
N ASN A 44 12.70 -35.02 -17.80
CA ASN A 44 13.13 -34.56 -16.48
C ASN A 44 13.61 -33.09 -16.43
N ARG A 45 14.03 -32.51 -17.55
CA ARG A 45 14.36 -31.07 -17.62
C ARG A 45 13.10 -30.19 -17.70
N ILE A 46 12.05 -30.63 -18.40
CA ILE A 46 10.80 -29.86 -18.51
C ILE A 46 10.00 -29.90 -17.20
N VAL A 47 9.99 -31.05 -16.50
CA VAL A 47 9.32 -31.15 -15.19
C VAL A 47 10.08 -30.37 -14.09
N SER A 48 11.42 -30.29 -14.15
CA SER A 48 12.19 -29.48 -13.20
C SER A 48 12.03 -27.98 -13.43
N TYR A 49 11.90 -27.51 -14.68
CA TYR A 49 11.62 -26.10 -14.97
C TYR A 49 10.20 -25.68 -14.57
N ILE A 50 9.20 -26.58 -14.70
CA ILE A 50 7.82 -26.31 -14.28
C ILE A 50 7.69 -26.33 -12.75
N LEU A 51 8.45 -27.20 -12.05
CA LEU A 51 8.45 -27.23 -10.58
C LEU A 51 9.21 -26.03 -9.97
N ILE A 52 10.29 -25.56 -10.61
CA ILE A 52 11.03 -24.37 -10.18
C ILE A 52 10.23 -23.07 -10.46
N MET A 53 9.50 -22.98 -11.58
CA MET A 53 8.57 -21.87 -11.85
C MET A 53 7.34 -21.85 -10.92
N SER A 54 6.90 -23.02 -10.43
CA SER A 54 5.76 -23.12 -9.50
C SER A 54 6.13 -22.80 -8.05
N ILE A 55 7.41 -22.87 -7.70
CA ILE A 55 7.94 -22.50 -6.37
C ILE A 55 8.39 -21.02 -6.35
N LEU A 56 8.69 -20.41 -7.49
CA LEU A 56 9.07 -18.99 -7.57
C LEU A 56 7.89 -18.00 -7.48
N ILE A 57 6.64 -18.47 -7.52
CA ILE A 57 5.44 -17.62 -7.44
C ILE A 57 4.86 -17.54 -6.01
N THR A 58 5.46 -18.20 -5.01
CA THR A 58 4.88 -18.27 -3.64
C THR A 58 5.64 -17.51 -2.55
N LEU A 59 6.67 -16.70 -2.87
CA LEU A 59 7.44 -15.96 -1.84
C LEU A 59 7.72 -14.48 -2.14
N LEU A 60 7.07 -13.88 -3.14
CA LEU A 60 6.94 -12.42 -3.22
C LEU A 60 5.55 -12.03 -2.73
N THR A 61 5.24 -12.34 -1.48
CA THR A 61 4.26 -11.52 -0.77
C THR A 61 4.90 -10.15 -0.65
N PRO A 62 4.33 -9.06 -1.20
CA PRO A 62 4.80 -7.73 -0.86
C PRO A 62 4.88 -7.65 0.66
N MET A 63 5.97 -7.07 1.17
CA MET A 63 6.19 -6.91 2.60
C MET A 63 4.89 -6.41 3.22
N GLN A 64 4.24 -7.26 4.02
CA GLN A 64 3.01 -6.84 4.68
C GLN A 64 3.39 -5.69 5.60
N ILE A 65 2.97 -4.49 5.23
CA ILE A 65 3.06 -3.33 6.10
C ILE A 65 2.04 -3.57 7.21
N THR A 66 2.44 -4.34 8.23
CA THR A 66 1.69 -4.52 9.46
C THR A 66 1.91 -3.24 10.28
N HIS A 67 1.04 -2.26 10.07
CA HIS A 67 1.03 -1.07 10.91
C HIS A 67 0.55 -1.42 12.32
N ALA A 68 1.09 -0.75 13.32
CA ALA A 68 0.67 -0.92 14.70
C ALA A 68 -0.81 -0.52 14.85
N ALA A 69 -1.65 -1.51 15.15
CA ALA A 69 -3.07 -1.29 15.32
C ALA A 69 -3.31 -0.39 16.56
N THR A 70 -4.11 0.65 16.40
CA THR A 70 -4.41 1.66 17.44
C THR A 70 -5.85 1.47 17.93
N PRO A 71 -6.10 1.35 19.25
CA PRO A 71 -7.46 1.21 19.76
C PRO A 71 -8.27 2.48 19.50
N LEU A 72 -9.58 2.33 19.30
CA LEU A 72 -10.48 3.43 19.00
C LEU A 72 -10.45 4.52 20.08
N SER A 73 -10.22 4.17 21.35
CA SER A 73 -10.07 5.12 22.46
C SER A 73 -8.97 6.16 22.24
N ASP A 74 -7.96 5.82 21.44
CA ASP A 74 -6.75 6.62 21.24
C ASP A 74 -6.77 7.36 19.90
N LEU A 75 -7.80 7.13 19.08
CA LEU A 75 -7.98 7.85 17.82
C LEU A 75 -8.42 9.31 18.08
N PRO A 76 -7.99 10.27 17.25
CA PRO A 76 -8.41 11.66 17.39
C PRO A 76 -9.88 11.84 17.01
N VAL A 77 -10.55 12.80 17.65
CA VAL A 77 -11.88 13.27 17.20
C VAL A 77 -11.76 13.74 15.74
N GLY A 78 -12.68 13.29 14.90
CA GLY A 78 -12.70 13.54 13.46
C GLY A 78 -11.97 12.50 12.62
N ALA A 79 -11.20 11.58 13.23
CA ALA A 79 -10.55 10.48 12.52
C ALA A 79 -11.55 9.74 11.62
N ARG A 80 -11.13 9.49 10.37
CA ARG A 80 -11.95 8.80 9.37
C ARG A 80 -11.66 7.31 9.44
N ILE A 81 -12.67 6.52 9.78
CA ILE A 81 -12.56 5.07 9.92
C ILE A 81 -13.41 4.36 8.86
N MET A 82 -12.97 3.17 8.44
CA MET A 82 -13.76 2.22 7.66
C MET A 82 -14.25 1.08 8.55
N PHE A 83 -15.57 0.91 8.62
CA PHE A 83 -16.24 -0.11 9.41
C PHE A 83 -17.53 -0.54 8.71
N GLY A 84 -17.85 -1.84 8.59
CA GLY A 84 -19.05 -2.26 7.88
C GLY A 84 -19.08 -1.87 6.40
N GLY A 85 -17.90 -1.75 5.77
CA GLY A 85 -17.77 -1.31 4.39
C GLY A 85 -18.04 0.18 4.15
N ARG A 86 -18.09 1.01 5.21
CA ARG A 86 -18.55 2.41 5.16
C ARG A 86 -17.62 3.33 5.94
N GLN A 87 -17.59 4.58 5.52
CA GLN A 87 -16.81 5.64 6.17
C GLN A 87 -17.59 6.27 7.33
N PHE A 88 -16.96 6.33 8.49
CA PHE A 88 -17.45 7.04 9.68
C PHE A 88 -16.41 8.02 10.18
N ALA A 89 -16.86 8.97 11.00
CA ALA A 89 -15.99 9.82 11.80
C ALA A 89 -16.05 9.41 13.27
N VAL A 90 -14.89 9.33 13.91
CA VAL A 90 -14.80 9.23 15.38
C VAL A 90 -15.28 10.54 15.98
N MET A 91 -16.31 10.48 16.82
CA MET A 91 -16.90 11.66 17.44
C MET A 91 -16.51 11.78 18.91
N ASN A 92 -16.53 10.67 19.64
CA ASN A 92 -16.06 10.60 21.01
C ASN A 92 -15.29 9.29 21.23
N PRO A 93 -13.95 9.33 21.18
CA PRO A 93 -13.11 8.17 21.38
C PRO A 93 -13.35 7.49 22.75
N SER A 94 -13.64 8.28 23.78
CA SER A 94 -13.74 7.79 25.17
C SER A 94 -14.94 6.88 25.45
N ASP A 95 -16.02 6.98 24.66
CA ASP A 95 -17.20 6.11 24.78
C ASP A 95 -17.46 5.28 23.53
N GLY A 96 -16.62 5.46 22.51
CA GLY A 96 -16.67 4.75 21.25
C GLY A 96 -17.61 5.33 20.20
N THR A 97 -18.15 6.54 20.41
CA THR A 97 -19.15 7.12 19.50
C THR A 97 -18.53 7.47 18.15
N VAL A 98 -19.15 6.93 17.09
CA VAL A 98 -18.87 7.24 15.69
C VAL A 98 -20.14 7.70 14.99
N VAL A 99 -20.01 8.49 13.93
CA VAL A 99 -21.15 9.00 13.13
C VAL A 99 -20.90 8.87 11.64
N SER A 100 -21.96 8.53 10.91
CA SER A 100 -21.90 8.43 9.44
C SER A 100 -21.70 9.81 8.79
N LEU A 101 -20.76 9.86 7.85
CA LEU A 101 -20.49 11.03 7.02
C LEU A 101 -21.36 11.11 5.77
N LYS A 102 -22.20 10.10 5.55
CA LYS A 102 -23.14 10.01 4.44
C LYS A 102 -24.54 9.69 4.97
N SER A 103 -25.57 10.22 4.30
CA SER A 103 -26.94 9.76 4.52
C SER A 103 -27.12 8.34 3.98
N ILE A 104 -27.63 7.42 4.81
CA ILE A 104 -27.79 6.01 4.43
C ILE A 104 -29.19 5.67 3.91
N ALA A 105 -30.15 6.56 4.13
CA ALA A 105 -31.55 6.38 3.80
C ALA A 105 -32.30 7.71 3.88
N GLN A 106 -33.47 7.75 3.25
CA GLN A 106 -34.50 8.74 3.56
C GLN A 106 -35.62 8.10 4.35
N LYS A 107 -35.93 8.69 5.49
CA LYS A 107 -37.00 8.22 6.36
C LYS A 107 -37.74 9.37 7.00
N GLN A 108 -39.02 9.15 7.22
CA GLN A 108 -39.76 9.89 8.22
C GLN A 108 -39.19 9.53 9.58
N PHE A 109 -39.09 10.51 10.47
CA PHE A 109 -38.73 10.22 11.86
C PHE A 109 -39.80 9.32 12.49
N TYR A 110 -41.06 9.67 12.24
CA TYR A 110 -42.25 8.88 12.57
C TYR A 110 -43.31 9.18 11.51
N THR A 111 -44.01 8.17 11.00
CA THR A 111 -45.16 8.38 10.07
C THR A 111 -46.31 9.21 10.66
N SER A 112 -46.39 9.34 11.99
CA SER A 112 -47.35 10.19 12.70
C SER A 112 -46.70 11.50 13.14
N ASN A 113 -47.48 12.50 13.52
CA ASN A 113 -46.97 13.79 14.04
C ASN A 113 -46.53 13.71 15.51
N ILE A 114 -45.92 12.59 15.93
CA ILE A 114 -45.42 12.38 17.29
C ILE A 114 -43.89 12.44 17.27
N ALA A 115 -43.34 13.38 18.04
CA ALA A 115 -41.90 13.57 18.17
C ALA A 115 -41.30 12.61 19.22
N LEU A 116 -41.26 11.33 18.90
CA LEU A 116 -40.76 10.26 19.77
C LEU A 116 -39.83 9.34 19.01
N TYR A 117 -38.63 9.08 19.54
CA TYR A 117 -37.77 8.02 19.03
C TYR A 117 -38.19 6.68 19.62
N ASN A 118 -38.63 5.75 18.79
CA ASN A 118 -39.15 4.45 19.23
C ASN A 118 -38.58 3.31 18.36
N PRO A 119 -37.55 2.59 18.84
CA PRO A 119 -36.92 1.52 18.07
C PRO A 119 -37.77 0.24 17.94
N SER A 120 -38.89 0.15 18.65
CA SER A 120 -39.81 -1.00 18.59
C SER A 120 -40.98 -0.81 17.62
N ASP A 121 -41.20 0.40 17.09
CA ASP A 121 -42.28 0.69 16.15
C ASP A 121 -41.75 0.77 14.70
N SER A 122 -42.25 -0.10 13.82
CA SER A 122 -41.86 -0.16 12.40
C SER A 122 -42.07 1.14 11.62
N ASN A 123 -42.91 2.05 12.12
CA ASN A 123 -43.17 3.35 11.52
C ASN A 123 -42.18 4.44 11.96
N ASN A 124 -41.22 4.10 12.82
CA ASN A 124 -40.25 5.02 13.37
C ASN A 124 -38.85 4.79 12.78
N VAL A 125 -38.07 5.86 12.60
CA VAL A 125 -36.68 5.76 12.12
C VAL A 125 -35.81 4.88 13.03
N GLY A 126 -36.09 4.84 14.34
CA GLY A 126 -35.36 4.00 15.28
C GLY A 126 -35.48 2.51 14.97
N TYR A 127 -36.63 2.06 14.50
CA TYR A 127 -36.81 0.66 14.10
C TYR A 127 -36.00 0.33 12.85
N TYR A 128 -36.02 1.20 11.85
CA TYR A 128 -35.19 1.04 10.65
C TYR A 128 -33.69 0.92 11.02
N LEU A 129 -33.21 1.82 11.87
CA LEU A 129 -31.81 1.83 12.31
C LEU A 129 -31.39 0.53 13.01
N ASN A 130 -32.25 -0.03 13.87
CA ASN A 130 -31.90 -1.18 14.70
C ASN A 130 -32.31 -2.55 14.13
N ASN A 131 -33.24 -2.59 13.17
CA ASN A 131 -33.75 -3.85 12.60
C ASN A 131 -33.45 -4.01 11.10
N THR A 132 -33.15 -2.92 10.39
CA THR A 132 -32.78 -2.97 8.97
C THR A 132 -31.32 -2.62 8.78
N TYR A 133 -30.91 -1.41 9.19
CA TYR A 133 -29.55 -0.94 9.00
C TYR A 133 -28.53 -1.74 9.82
N TYR A 134 -28.79 -1.95 11.12
CA TYR A 134 -27.93 -2.78 11.97
C TYR A 134 -27.73 -4.20 11.39
N ASN A 135 -28.72 -4.73 10.69
CA ASN A 135 -28.63 -6.06 10.10
C ASN A 135 -27.74 -6.16 8.87
N THR A 136 -27.27 -5.03 8.34
CA THR A 136 -26.29 -4.99 7.24
C THR A 136 -24.85 -5.24 7.67
N PHE A 137 -24.53 -5.15 8.96
CA PHE A 137 -23.21 -5.50 9.51
C PHE A 137 -23.05 -7.02 9.64
N THR A 138 -21.82 -7.52 9.54
CA THR A 138 -21.51 -8.94 9.76
C THR A 138 -21.70 -9.34 11.23
N ALA A 139 -21.63 -10.64 11.53
CA ALA A 139 -21.72 -11.11 12.91
C ALA A 139 -20.56 -10.60 13.77
N GLU A 140 -19.35 -10.55 13.21
CA GLU A 140 -18.15 -10.04 13.89
C GLU A 140 -18.29 -8.54 14.18
N GLU A 141 -18.72 -7.75 13.19
CA GLU A 141 -18.92 -6.31 13.35
C GLU A 141 -20.03 -6.01 14.37
N LYS A 142 -21.12 -6.78 14.35
CA LYS A 142 -22.23 -6.65 15.32
C LYS A 142 -21.77 -6.87 16.76
N ALA A 143 -20.79 -7.75 16.98
CA ALA A 143 -20.24 -8.01 18.30
C ALA A 143 -19.45 -6.81 18.87
N LEU A 144 -18.93 -5.95 17.99
CA LEU A 144 -18.20 -4.73 18.38
C LEU A 144 -19.11 -3.53 18.63
N ILE A 145 -20.35 -3.55 18.14
CA ILE A 145 -21.32 -2.47 18.36
C ILE A 145 -21.97 -2.65 19.74
N LYS A 146 -21.84 -1.65 20.61
CA LYS A 146 -22.30 -1.68 22.00
C LYS A 146 -23.82 -1.51 22.12
N ASN A 147 -24.41 -2.20 23.09
CA ASN A 147 -25.72 -1.79 23.60
C ASN A 147 -25.55 -0.46 24.33
N SER A 148 -26.41 0.50 24.02
CA SER A 148 -26.25 1.88 24.43
C SER A 148 -27.54 2.45 25.01
N THR A 149 -27.37 3.42 25.91
CA THR A 149 -28.41 4.38 26.25
C THR A 149 -28.28 5.57 25.31
N TRP A 150 -29.39 5.92 24.68
CA TRP A 150 -29.54 7.09 23.83
C TRP A 150 -30.51 8.05 24.48
N TYR A 151 -30.02 9.23 24.84
CA TYR A 151 -30.86 10.26 25.41
C TYR A 151 -31.67 10.93 24.30
N THR A 152 -32.98 10.98 24.50
CA THR A 152 -33.94 11.55 23.56
C THR A 152 -34.39 12.93 24.06
N GLY A 153 -34.61 13.09 25.37
CA GLY A 153 -34.86 14.37 26.03
C GLY A 153 -35.88 15.27 25.31
N ASN A 154 -35.64 16.57 25.36
CA ASN A 154 -36.36 17.59 24.59
C ASN A 154 -35.50 18.87 24.44
N ALA A 155 -36.05 19.92 23.85
CA ALA A 155 -35.37 21.19 23.61
C ALA A 155 -34.76 21.88 24.85
N THR A 156 -35.28 21.61 26.05
CA THR A 156 -34.80 22.23 27.32
C THR A 156 -33.82 21.35 28.09
N ASN A 157 -33.97 20.02 27.98
CA ASN A 157 -33.08 19.06 28.62
C ASN A 157 -32.98 17.80 27.75
N GLU A 158 -31.89 17.72 26.98
CA GLU A 158 -31.65 16.59 26.06
C GLU A 158 -31.35 15.26 26.78
N THR A 159 -31.27 15.25 28.10
CA THR A 159 -31.03 14.04 28.92
C THR A 159 -32.23 13.61 29.76
N ALA A 160 -33.36 14.34 29.68
CA ALA A 160 -34.53 14.09 30.52
C ALA A 160 -35.20 12.72 30.29
N THR A 161 -35.09 12.17 29.08
CA THR A 161 -35.62 10.88 28.69
C THR A 161 -34.60 10.13 27.85
N SER A 162 -34.70 8.80 27.81
CA SER A 162 -33.77 7.96 27.07
C SER A 162 -34.41 6.65 26.64
N VAL A 163 -33.87 6.07 25.57
CA VAL A 163 -34.07 4.66 25.24
C VAL A 163 -32.80 3.89 25.60
N THR A 164 -32.95 2.71 26.19
CA THR A 164 -31.83 1.90 26.70
C THR A 164 -31.72 0.59 25.96
N ASN A 165 -30.53 0.00 25.98
CA ASN A 165 -30.24 -1.29 25.34
C ASN A 165 -30.47 -1.28 23.80
N ILE A 166 -30.18 -0.15 23.15
CA ILE A 166 -30.32 0.05 21.70
C ILE A 166 -28.93 0.20 21.07
N LYS A 167 -28.74 -0.29 19.84
CA LYS A 167 -27.43 -0.32 19.17
C LYS A 167 -27.13 0.96 18.39
N ILE A 168 -28.06 1.35 17.52
CA ILE A 168 -27.88 2.45 16.57
C ILE A 168 -28.84 3.57 16.92
N GLY A 169 -28.32 4.78 17.06
CA GLY A 169 -29.07 6.01 17.32
C GLY A 169 -28.82 7.08 16.25
N LEU A 170 -29.18 8.30 16.62
CA LEU A 170 -28.88 9.53 15.89
C LEU A 170 -28.24 10.52 16.87
N LEU A 171 -27.57 11.56 16.37
CA LEU A 171 -26.99 12.59 17.21
C LEU A 171 -28.07 13.43 17.90
N ARG A 172 -27.78 13.85 19.13
CA ARG A 172 -28.46 14.95 19.80
C ARG A 172 -28.09 16.29 19.19
N LYS A 173 -28.83 17.34 19.54
CA LYS A 173 -28.57 18.72 19.10
C LYS A 173 -27.19 19.20 19.57
N THR A 174 -26.88 19.02 20.84
CA THR A 174 -25.57 19.39 21.42
C THR A 174 -24.41 18.54 20.89
N GLU A 175 -24.67 17.26 20.64
CA GLU A 175 -23.73 16.35 19.99
C GLU A 175 -23.39 16.81 18.57
N TYR A 176 -24.40 17.10 17.75
CA TYR A 176 -24.18 17.64 16.42
C TYR A 176 -23.39 18.96 16.46
N ALA A 177 -23.75 19.89 17.35
CA ALA A 177 -23.02 21.14 17.50
C ALA A 177 -21.53 20.92 17.83
N SER A 178 -21.23 19.95 18.69
CA SER A 178 -19.86 19.59 19.06
C SER A 178 -19.11 18.96 17.88
N ALA A 179 -19.74 18.03 17.15
CA ALA A 179 -19.18 17.42 15.95
C ALA A 179 -18.89 18.45 14.84
N ASN A 180 -19.81 19.40 14.64
CA ASN A 180 -19.65 20.48 13.67
C ASN A 180 -18.51 21.43 14.06
N ALA A 181 -18.40 21.80 15.35
CA ALA A 181 -17.30 22.60 15.87
C ALA A 181 -15.93 21.90 15.73
N ALA A 182 -15.92 20.57 15.80
CA ALA A 182 -14.73 19.74 15.56
C ALA A 182 -14.42 19.52 14.06
N GLY A 183 -15.17 20.12 13.13
CA GLY A 183 -14.96 19.99 11.69
C GLY A 183 -15.33 18.61 11.11
N ILE A 184 -16.08 17.78 11.86
CA ILE A 184 -16.54 16.49 11.35
C ILE A 184 -17.47 16.69 10.15
N PHE A 185 -18.36 17.67 10.27
CA PHE A 185 -19.27 18.11 9.22
C PHE A 185 -18.84 19.48 8.69
N PRO A 186 -19.13 19.80 7.42
CA PRO A 186 -18.87 21.13 6.86
C PRO A 186 -19.70 22.20 7.56
N SER A 187 -19.05 23.29 7.97
CA SER A 187 -19.69 24.39 8.72
C SER A 187 -20.77 25.12 7.92
N ALA A 188 -20.65 25.15 6.58
CA ALA A 188 -21.65 25.70 5.67
C ALA A 188 -22.73 24.67 5.28
N GLY A 189 -22.71 23.46 5.85
CA GLY A 189 -23.59 22.36 5.46
C GLY A 189 -23.21 21.71 4.13
N GLU A 190 -23.87 20.60 3.82
CA GLU A 190 -23.66 19.79 2.60
C GLU A 190 -24.82 19.90 1.61
N TYR A 191 -25.69 20.90 1.79
CA TYR A 191 -26.98 21.01 1.10
C TYR A 191 -27.85 19.75 1.28
N ALA A 192 -27.74 19.19 2.49
CA ALA A 192 -28.42 17.98 2.92
C ALA A 192 -29.24 18.26 4.18
N MET A 193 -30.43 17.66 4.28
CA MET A 193 -31.22 17.70 5.52
C MET A 193 -31.32 16.32 6.13
N TRP A 194 -31.17 16.23 7.45
CA TRP A 194 -31.18 14.94 8.14
C TRP A 194 -31.56 15.07 9.61
N TRP A 195 -32.18 14.01 10.13
CA TRP A 195 -32.78 14.00 11.46
C TRP A 195 -31.75 13.99 12.60
N LEU A 196 -32.07 14.72 13.67
CA LEU A 196 -31.46 14.57 15.00
C LEU A 196 -32.41 13.76 15.90
N ILE A 197 -31.88 13.13 16.95
CA ILE A 197 -32.70 12.32 17.87
C ILE A 197 -33.59 13.17 18.80
N THR A 198 -33.21 14.43 19.03
CA THR A 198 -33.83 15.31 20.01
C THR A 198 -35.16 15.89 19.49
N PRO A 199 -36.29 15.68 20.19
CA PRO A 199 -37.54 16.33 19.86
C PRO A 199 -37.52 17.80 20.29
N TYR A 200 -38.19 18.66 19.50
CA TYR A 200 -38.35 20.07 19.84
C TYR A 200 -39.58 20.28 20.75
N SER A 201 -40.73 19.80 20.29
CA SER A 201 -42.04 19.83 20.95
C SER A 201 -42.73 18.49 20.74
N GLY A 202 -43.94 18.28 21.30
CA GLY A 202 -44.66 17.02 21.13
C GLY A 202 -44.95 16.62 19.67
N ASP A 203 -44.93 17.58 18.76
CA ASP A 203 -45.27 17.46 17.34
C ASP A 203 -44.13 17.80 16.36
N ARG A 204 -42.94 18.19 16.84
CA ARG A 204 -41.81 18.59 15.99
C ARG A 204 -40.48 17.97 16.41
N MET A 205 -39.67 17.63 15.42
CA MET A 205 -38.32 17.09 15.57
C MET A 205 -37.28 18.12 15.14
N TYR A 206 -36.11 18.09 15.80
CA TYR A 206 -34.96 18.80 15.28
C TYR A 206 -34.31 18.04 14.11
N ASN A 207 -33.82 18.79 13.14
CA ASN A 207 -33.01 18.28 12.03
C ASN A 207 -31.90 19.28 11.71
N VAL A 208 -30.89 18.80 11.02
CA VAL A 208 -29.91 19.66 10.35
C VAL A 208 -30.49 20.11 9.02
N ASP A 209 -30.35 21.39 8.70
CA ASP A 209 -30.80 21.96 7.43
C ASP A 209 -29.68 22.00 6.37
N ARG A 210 -30.04 22.43 5.16
CA ARG A 210 -29.14 22.48 4.00
C ARG A 210 -27.89 23.34 4.20
N THR A 211 -27.91 24.27 5.16
CA THR A 211 -26.80 25.18 5.48
C THR A 211 -25.97 24.71 6.67
N GLY A 212 -26.26 23.54 7.24
CA GLY A 212 -25.64 23.06 8.48
C GLY A 212 -26.23 23.71 9.73
N GLY A 213 -27.31 24.48 9.60
CA GLY A 213 -28.07 25.02 10.71
C GLY A 213 -28.97 23.95 11.34
N ILE A 214 -29.56 24.29 12.49
CA ILE A 214 -30.54 23.44 13.17
C ILE A 214 -31.93 24.02 12.94
N SER A 215 -32.80 23.22 12.35
CA SER A 215 -34.19 23.55 12.02
C SER A 215 -35.18 22.62 12.73
N GLN A 216 -36.47 22.93 12.66
CA GLN A 216 -37.54 22.17 13.30
C GLN A 216 -38.61 21.82 12.27
N ASN A 217 -38.95 20.53 12.16
CA ASN A 217 -39.89 20.04 11.17
C ASN A 217 -40.79 18.94 11.71
N TYR A 218 -41.86 18.63 10.98
CA TYR A 218 -42.79 17.58 11.40
C TYR A 218 -42.16 16.18 11.24
N PRO A 219 -42.33 15.27 12.20
CA PRO A 219 -41.73 13.94 12.18
C PRO A 219 -42.08 13.11 10.92
N ASN A 220 -43.20 13.42 10.27
CA ASN A 220 -43.70 12.75 9.08
C ASN A 220 -43.10 13.29 7.77
N GLU A 221 -42.16 14.24 7.81
CA GLU A 221 -41.43 14.68 6.63
C GLU A 221 -40.28 13.69 6.31
N LEU A 222 -39.90 13.59 5.05
CA LEU A 222 -38.78 12.73 4.63
C LEU A 222 -37.49 13.51 4.70
N TYR A 223 -36.53 13.03 5.50
CA TYR A 223 -35.17 13.55 5.54
C TYR A 223 -34.14 12.43 5.56
N GLY A 224 -32.88 12.81 5.33
CA GLY A 224 -31.74 11.92 5.42
C GLY A 224 -31.56 11.35 6.83
N VAL A 225 -30.90 10.19 6.89
CA VAL A 225 -30.62 9.47 8.13
C VAL A 225 -29.10 9.27 8.22
N ARG A 226 -28.51 9.77 9.30
CA ARG A 226 -27.07 9.59 9.60
C ARG A 226 -26.92 8.83 10.92
N PRO A 227 -26.68 7.51 10.88
CA PRO A 227 -26.57 6.71 12.08
C PRO A 227 -25.37 7.18 12.91
N ALA A 228 -25.57 7.20 14.21
CA ALA A 228 -24.51 7.25 15.20
C ALA A 228 -24.57 5.98 16.05
N PHE A 229 -23.43 5.43 16.42
CA PHE A 229 -23.35 4.27 17.31
C PHE A 229 -22.03 4.20 18.05
N ARG A 230 -21.96 3.34 19.06
CA ARG A 230 -20.76 3.15 19.87
C ARG A 230 -20.10 1.81 19.51
N ILE A 231 -18.85 1.87 19.09
CA ILE A 231 -17.98 0.70 18.90
C ILE A 231 -17.23 0.45 20.22
N LEU A 232 -16.83 -0.79 20.52
CA LEU A 232 -15.95 -1.07 21.66
C LEU A 232 -14.67 -0.23 21.54
N GLU A 233 -14.33 0.49 22.60
CA GLU A 233 -13.20 1.42 22.67
C GLU A 233 -11.86 0.72 22.45
N SER A 234 -11.79 -0.57 22.80
CA SER A 234 -10.63 -1.44 22.57
C SER A 234 -10.55 -2.00 21.15
N THR A 235 -11.47 -1.63 20.25
CA THR A 235 -11.43 -2.08 18.85
C THR A 235 -10.25 -1.42 18.17
N ASN A 236 -9.33 -2.23 17.65
CA ASN A 236 -8.14 -1.72 16.99
C ASN A 236 -8.42 -1.34 15.53
N PHE A 237 -7.81 -0.23 15.11
CA PHE A 237 -7.80 0.24 13.75
C PHE A 237 -6.36 0.44 13.27
N GLU A 238 -6.09 0.02 12.04
CA GLU A 238 -4.79 0.20 11.39
C GLU A 238 -4.84 1.49 10.57
N TYR A 239 -3.89 2.39 10.82
CA TYR A 239 -3.77 3.62 10.04
C TYR A 239 -3.05 3.32 8.72
N ASP A 240 -3.65 3.77 7.62
CA ASP A 240 -3.03 3.77 6.32
C ASP A 240 -2.60 5.17 5.96
N THR A 241 -1.28 5.35 5.99
CA THR A 241 -0.62 6.62 5.71
C THR A 241 -0.81 7.07 4.27
N TYR A 242 -1.08 6.16 3.33
CA TYR A 242 -1.28 6.49 1.92
C TYR A 242 -2.66 7.10 1.70
N SER A 243 -3.71 6.47 2.21
CA SER A 243 -5.07 7.01 2.09
C SER A 243 -5.46 7.99 3.20
N GLY A 244 -4.73 8.07 4.31
CA GLY A 244 -5.11 8.86 5.49
C GLY A 244 -6.28 8.29 6.29
N MET A 245 -6.59 7.00 6.11
CA MET A 245 -7.76 6.33 6.67
C MET A 245 -7.37 5.29 7.72
N TYR A 246 -8.30 5.00 8.63
CA TYR A 246 -8.17 3.95 9.63
C TYR A 246 -9.05 2.75 9.26
N TYR A 247 -8.48 1.55 9.20
CA TYR A 247 -9.21 0.33 8.87
C TYR A 247 -9.45 -0.51 10.10
N TYR A 248 -10.67 -1.01 10.27
CA TYR A 248 -10.88 -2.09 11.22
C TYR A 248 -10.23 -3.37 10.65
N SER A 249 -9.28 -3.92 11.40
CA SER A 249 -8.39 -5.01 10.98
C SER A 249 -9.20 -6.24 10.52
N GLY A 250 -8.88 -6.74 9.33
CA GLY A 250 -9.44 -7.95 8.75
C GLY A 250 -8.36 -8.79 8.10
N THR A 251 -8.72 -9.98 7.63
CA THR A 251 -7.80 -10.76 6.78
C THR A 251 -7.59 -10.01 5.48
N LEU A 252 -6.34 -9.61 5.22
CA LEU A 252 -5.97 -8.99 3.95
C LEU A 252 -6.21 -9.97 2.80
N GLY A 253 -6.86 -9.48 1.74
CA GLY A 253 -7.07 -10.22 0.51
C GLY A 253 -5.81 -10.31 -0.34
N ALA A 254 -5.94 -10.95 -1.50
CA ALA A 254 -4.88 -10.94 -2.50
C ALA A 254 -4.80 -9.57 -3.19
N ASN A 255 -3.60 -9.19 -3.60
CA ASN A 255 -3.40 -8.04 -4.48
C ASN A 255 -4.12 -8.25 -5.81
N GLN A 256 -4.83 -7.24 -6.27
CA GLN A 256 -5.50 -7.24 -7.57
C GLN A 256 -5.55 -5.84 -8.17
N ALA A 257 -5.76 -5.77 -9.48
CA ALA A 257 -5.83 -4.50 -10.19
C ALA A 257 -7.23 -3.90 -10.08
N ILE A 258 -7.35 -2.56 -10.13
CA ILE A 258 -8.66 -1.87 -10.10
C ILE A 258 -9.60 -2.36 -11.22
N SER A 259 -9.06 -2.70 -12.39
CA SER A 259 -9.83 -3.26 -13.50
C SER A 259 -10.58 -4.56 -13.20
N THR A 260 -10.21 -5.31 -12.15
CA THR A 260 -10.85 -6.58 -11.78
C THR A 260 -11.89 -6.42 -10.67
N LEU A 261 -12.05 -5.22 -10.12
CA LEU A 261 -13.03 -4.95 -9.08
C LEU A 261 -14.46 -4.92 -9.62
N ASN A 262 -15.42 -5.05 -8.72
CA ASN A 262 -16.84 -4.90 -9.05
C ASN A 262 -17.27 -3.44 -8.94
N THR A 263 -18.22 -3.02 -9.78
CA THR A 263 -18.93 -1.75 -9.59
C THR A 263 -19.53 -1.70 -8.18
N GLY A 264 -19.34 -0.59 -7.48
CA GLY A 264 -19.76 -0.41 -6.10
C GLY A 264 -18.77 -0.94 -5.07
N ASN A 265 -17.63 -1.51 -5.44
CA ASN A 265 -16.53 -1.63 -4.48
C ASN A 265 -16.04 -0.24 -4.03
N THR A 266 -15.49 -0.17 -2.83
CA THR A 266 -14.94 1.05 -2.25
C THR A 266 -13.42 1.02 -2.35
N ILE A 267 -12.82 2.09 -2.83
CA ILE A 267 -11.39 2.34 -2.79
C ILE A 267 -11.15 3.51 -1.85
N MET A 268 -10.20 3.36 -0.94
CA MET A 268 -9.77 4.47 -0.09
C MET A 268 -8.64 5.22 -0.76
N PHE A 269 -8.83 6.51 -0.95
CA PHE A 269 -7.87 7.34 -1.66
C PHE A 269 -8.04 8.79 -1.24
N HIS A 270 -6.93 9.46 -0.93
CA HIS A 270 -6.90 10.88 -0.58
C HIS A 270 -7.88 11.27 0.54
N GLY A 271 -7.87 10.53 1.66
CA GLY A 271 -8.68 10.82 2.85
C GLY A 271 -10.16 10.48 2.74
N GLU A 272 -10.60 9.93 1.61
CA GLU A 272 -12.03 9.72 1.31
C GLU A 272 -12.31 8.32 0.76
N ALA A 273 -13.57 7.89 0.95
CA ALA A 273 -14.09 6.71 0.29
C ALA A 273 -14.50 7.04 -1.15
N TRP A 274 -14.02 6.26 -2.11
CA TRP A 274 -14.35 6.36 -3.52
C TRP A 274 -15.06 5.09 -3.99
N ARG A 275 -16.15 5.25 -4.73
CA ARG A 275 -16.96 4.14 -5.25
C ARG A 275 -16.55 3.85 -6.69
N VAL A 276 -16.24 2.59 -6.98
CA VAL A 276 -15.92 2.13 -8.32
C VAL A 276 -17.18 2.19 -9.18
N VAL A 277 -17.20 3.05 -10.20
CA VAL A 277 -18.31 3.17 -11.15
C VAL A 277 -18.07 2.23 -12.33
N THR A 278 -16.91 2.39 -12.99
CA THR A 278 -16.54 1.60 -14.17
C THR A 278 -15.10 1.09 -14.01
N PRO A 279 -14.92 -0.15 -13.52
CA PRO A 279 -13.59 -0.72 -13.26
C PRO A 279 -12.67 -0.68 -14.49
N SER A 280 -13.21 -1.01 -15.67
CA SER A 280 -12.45 -1.09 -16.93
C SER A 280 -11.90 0.24 -17.45
N THR A 281 -12.38 1.37 -16.93
CA THR A 281 -11.85 2.71 -17.24
C THR A 281 -11.24 3.40 -16.02
N GLY A 282 -11.25 2.72 -14.86
CA GLY A 282 -10.83 3.25 -13.57
C GLY A 282 -11.73 4.39 -13.07
N LEU A 283 -12.96 4.51 -13.57
CA LEU A 283 -13.86 5.60 -13.17
C LEU A 283 -14.32 5.38 -11.72
N LEU A 284 -13.95 6.33 -10.86
CA LEU A 284 -14.35 6.40 -9.46
C LEU A 284 -15.18 7.66 -9.22
N VAL A 285 -16.04 7.62 -8.21
CA VAL A 285 -16.78 8.79 -7.71
C VAL A 285 -16.69 8.85 -6.19
N ALA A 286 -16.52 10.04 -5.62
CA ALA A 286 -16.52 10.22 -4.17
C ALA A 286 -17.83 9.68 -3.55
N ASP A 287 -17.73 8.95 -2.43
CA ASP A 287 -18.88 8.34 -1.77
C ASP A 287 -19.76 9.37 -1.05
N ARG A 288 -19.26 10.58 -0.84
CA ARG A 288 -19.99 11.71 -0.25
C ARG A 288 -19.72 13.03 -0.98
N ILE A 289 -20.47 14.05 -0.62
CA ILE A 289 -20.17 15.44 -1.00
C ILE A 289 -18.96 15.91 -0.22
N ILE A 290 -17.99 16.52 -0.90
CA ILE A 290 -16.78 17.03 -0.27
C ILE A 290 -16.84 18.55 -0.02
N GLU A 291 -17.61 19.28 -0.82
CA GLU A 291 -17.74 20.74 -0.75
C GLU A 291 -19.01 21.21 -1.46
N ARG A 292 -19.37 22.48 -1.33
CA ARG A 292 -20.48 23.13 -2.05
C ARG A 292 -19.99 24.32 -2.87
N ARG A 293 -20.49 24.46 -4.10
CA ARG A 293 -20.18 25.60 -4.98
C ARG A 293 -21.17 25.71 -6.13
N ALA A 294 -21.26 26.91 -6.69
CA ALA A 294 -21.87 27.14 -7.99
C ALA A 294 -21.13 26.40 -9.10
N PHE A 295 -21.87 25.78 -10.02
CA PHE A 295 -21.24 25.13 -11.17
C PHE A 295 -20.45 26.14 -11.99
N ASP A 296 -21.07 27.29 -12.28
CA ASP A 296 -20.50 28.34 -13.09
C ASP A 296 -21.12 29.72 -12.75
N PRO A 297 -20.49 30.51 -11.84
CA PRO A 297 -21.00 31.80 -11.37
C PRO A 297 -21.22 32.85 -12.46
N ASN A 298 -20.43 32.81 -13.55
CA ASN A 298 -20.60 33.73 -14.69
C ASN A 298 -21.58 33.18 -15.74
N ASN A 299 -22.17 32.01 -15.47
CA ASN A 299 -23.32 31.43 -16.18
C ASN A 299 -23.08 31.13 -17.67
N THR A 300 -21.84 30.75 -18.04
CA THR A 300 -21.52 30.19 -19.37
C THR A 300 -22.01 28.77 -19.56
N LYS A 301 -22.42 28.08 -18.47
CA LYS A 301 -22.90 26.69 -18.32
C LYS A 301 -21.92 25.59 -18.76
N VAL A 302 -20.67 25.97 -19.04
CA VAL A 302 -19.64 25.04 -19.53
C VAL A 302 -18.79 24.59 -18.36
N TYR A 303 -18.54 23.30 -18.23
CA TYR A 303 -17.48 22.82 -17.36
C TYR A 303 -16.12 23.26 -17.93
N ASN A 304 -15.46 24.20 -17.27
CA ASN A 304 -14.26 24.86 -17.79
C ASN A 304 -13.12 24.85 -16.75
N PRO A 305 -12.15 23.93 -16.87
CA PRO A 305 -10.99 23.88 -15.99
C PRO A 305 -10.07 25.11 -16.01
N SER A 306 -10.20 25.99 -17.01
CA SER A 306 -9.36 27.18 -17.17
C SER A 306 -10.00 28.46 -16.62
N ASP A 307 -11.28 28.44 -16.24
CA ASP A 307 -11.99 29.60 -15.69
C ASP A 307 -12.03 29.54 -14.17
N SER A 308 -11.34 30.47 -13.51
CA SER A 308 -11.22 30.53 -12.04
C SER A 308 -12.54 30.56 -11.27
N ASN A 309 -13.65 30.95 -11.91
CA ASN A 309 -14.96 30.95 -11.26
C ASN A 309 -15.68 29.60 -11.36
N ASN A 310 -15.28 28.74 -12.30
CA ASN A 310 -15.97 27.52 -12.64
C ASN A 310 -15.61 26.37 -11.69
N VAL A 311 -16.56 25.45 -11.48
CA VAL A 311 -16.32 24.23 -10.70
C VAL A 311 -15.17 23.39 -11.27
N GLY A 312 -14.99 23.39 -12.59
CA GLY A 312 -13.91 22.65 -13.23
C GLY A 312 -12.52 23.16 -12.85
N TYR A 313 -12.36 24.48 -12.70
CA TYR A 313 -11.09 25.05 -12.23
C TYR A 313 -10.81 24.69 -10.79
N TYR A 314 -11.81 24.80 -9.91
CA TYR A 314 -11.67 24.38 -8.52
C TYR A 314 -11.22 22.91 -8.44
N LEU A 315 -11.88 22.01 -9.17
CA LEU A 315 -11.57 20.58 -9.13
C LEU A 315 -10.15 20.27 -9.60
N ASN A 316 -9.61 21.02 -10.56
CA ASN A 316 -8.32 20.72 -11.21
C ASN A 316 -7.15 21.61 -10.79
N ASN A 317 -7.40 22.61 -9.95
CA ASN A 317 -6.37 23.45 -9.35
C ASN A 317 -6.47 23.30 -7.84
N THR A 318 -7.48 23.88 -7.19
CA THR A 318 -7.59 23.86 -5.72
C THR A 318 -7.70 22.47 -5.12
N TYR A 319 -8.62 21.64 -5.62
CA TYR A 319 -8.84 20.29 -5.08
C TYR A 319 -7.79 19.31 -5.56
N TYR A 320 -7.42 19.31 -6.84
CA TYR A 320 -6.36 18.43 -7.34
C TYR A 320 -5.00 18.74 -6.70
N ASP A 321 -4.72 19.98 -6.30
CA ASP A 321 -3.47 20.34 -5.62
C ASP A 321 -3.37 19.88 -4.18
N THR A 322 -4.44 19.36 -3.58
CA THR A 322 -4.33 18.71 -2.27
C THR A 322 -3.67 17.34 -2.35
N TYR A 323 -3.68 16.69 -3.53
CA TYR A 323 -3.09 15.36 -3.75
C TYR A 323 -1.58 15.42 -3.78
N THR A 324 -0.93 14.38 -3.21
CA THR A 324 0.53 14.24 -3.27
C THR A 324 1.01 13.93 -4.69
N ALA A 325 2.32 14.05 -4.94
CA ALA A 325 2.88 13.72 -6.25
C ALA A 325 2.65 12.24 -6.63
N GLU A 326 2.73 11.34 -5.64
CA GLU A 326 2.52 9.91 -5.80
C GLU A 326 1.05 9.60 -6.10
N GLU A 327 0.11 10.25 -5.41
CA GLU A 327 -1.32 10.11 -5.70
C GLU A 327 -1.68 10.66 -7.09
N LYS A 328 -1.12 11.83 -7.45
CA LYS A 328 -1.30 12.45 -8.78
C LYS A 328 -0.83 11.54 -9.90
N ALA A 329 0.23 10.75 -9.70
CA ALA A 329 0.72 9.80 -10.69
C ALA A 329 -0.27 8.67 -11.00
N LEU A 330 -1.20 8.36 -10.08
CA LEU A 330 -2.26 7.37 -10.29
C LEU A 330 -3.47 7.93 -11.04
N ILE A 331 -3.66 9.25 -11.06
CA ILE A 331 -4.83 9.89 -11.67
C ILE A 331 -4.55 10.21 -13.14
N LYS A 332 -5.39 9.70 -14.03
CA LYS A 332 -5.25 9.93 -15.46
C LYS A 332 -5.82 11.28 -15.88
N ASN A 333 -5.04 12.04 -16.64
CA ASN A 333 -5.61 13.11 -17.46
C ASN A 333 -6.58 12.49 -18.49
N SER A 334 -7.87 12.76 -18.32
CA SER A 334 -8.94 12.01 -18.97
C SER A 334 -9.84 12.91 -19.77
N THR A 335 -10.39 12.38 -20.86
CA THR A 335 -11.48 13.02 -21.59
C THR A 335 -12.77 12.90 -20.79
N TRP A 336 -13.28 14.06 -20.37
CA TRP A 336 -14.57 14.25 -19.72
C TRP A 336 -15.53 14.83 -20.73
N TYR A 337 -16.57 14.07 -21.08
CA TYR A 337 -17.58 14.59 -21.99
C TYR A 337 -18.52 15.53 -21.27
N THR A 338 -18.66 16.73 -21.80
CA THR A 338 -19.46 17.83 -21.23
C THR A 338 -20.75 18.04 -22.02
N GLY A 339 -21.13 17.12 -22.91
CA GLY A 339 -22.38 17.21 -23.68
C GLY A 339 -22.47 18.41 -24.63
N ASP A 340 -23.68 18.63 -25.14
CA ASP A 340 -23.99 19.72 -26.08
C ASP A 340 -24.33 21.01 -25.33
N ASN A 341 -23.74 22.13 -25.76
CA ASN A 341 -23.99 23.47 -25.22
C ASN A 341 -25.16 24.19 -25.92
N GLY A 342 -25.90 23.53 -26.83
CA GLY A 342 -27.11 24.06 -27.46
C GLY A 342 -27.88 23.12 -28.40
N ASN A 343 -29.17 22.95 -28.08
CA ASN A 343 -30.29 22.58 -28.97
C ASN A 343 -30.41 21.17 -29.57
N LEU A 344 -29.64 20.16 -29.12
CA LEU A 344 -29.99 18.75 -29.38
C LEU A 344 -29.93 17.91 -28.10
N ASN A 345 -31.11 17.63 -27.55
CA ASN A 345 -31.31 16.74 -26.41
C ASN A 345 -30.65 15.38 -26.67
N THR A 346 -29.86 14.92 -25.70
CA THR A 346 -29.32 13.56 -25.44
C THR A 346 -27.88 13.22 -25.83
N ASN A 347 -27.12 14.03 -26.59
CA ASN A 347 -25.73 13.64 -26.88
C ASN A 347 -24.74 14.12 -25.81
N GLU A 348 -24.60 13.33 -24.74
CA GLU A 348 -23.61 13.58 -23.67
C GLU A 348 -22.15 13.48 -24.12
N THR A 349 -21.87 13.15 -25.38
CA THR A 349 -20.51 12.98 -25.93
C THR A 349 -20.11 14.04 -26.96
N LEU A 350 -20.97 15.04 -27.22
CA LEU A 350 -20.73 16.03 -28.29
C LEU A 350 -19.51 16.92 -28.04
N SER A 351 -19.33 17.38 -26.81
CA SER A 351 -18.18 18.20 -26.39
C SER A 351 -17.42 17.49 -25.27
N SER A 352 -16.15 17.86 -25.10
CA SER A 352 -15.33 17.32 -24.03
C SER A 352 -14.22 18.27 -23.61
N VAL A 353 -13.70 18.05 -22.41
CA VAL A 353 -12.46 18.64 -21.91
C VAL A 353 -11.51 17.52 -21.48
N SER A 354 -10.20 17.78 -21.53
CA SER A 354 -9.21 16.84 -21.00
C SER A 354 -8.65 17.40 -19.70
N THR A 355 -8.94 16.72 -18.59
CA THR A 355 -8.52 17.14 -17.26
C THR A 355 -8.50 15.96 -16.27
N PHE A 356 -7.95 16.15 -15.07
CA PHE A 356 -7.74 15.05 -14.11
C PHE A 356 -9.01 14.69 -13.34
N ILE A 357 -9.71 15.70 -12.84
CA ILE A 357 -10.90 15.55 -12.01
C ILE A 357 -12.11 16.14 -12.73
N GLY A 358 -13.21 15.41 -12.73
CA GLY A 358 -14.48 15.79 -13.33
C GLY A 358 -15.66 15.57 -12.40
N LEU A 359 -16.85 15.53 -13.00
CA LEU A 359 -18.09 15.09 -12.38
C LEU A 359 -18.70 13.99 -13.25
N LEU A 360 -19.57 13.17 -12.68
CA LEU A 360 -20.29 12.16 -13.48
C LEU A 360 -21.22 12.84 -14.49
N ARG A 361 -21.40 12.17 -15.64
CA ARG A 361 -22.49 12.44 -16.58
C ARG A 361 -23.79 11.84 -16.06
N GLU A 362 -24.92 12.23 -16.65
CA GLU A 362 -26.21 11.67 -16.26
C GLU A 362 -26.28 10.16 -16.50
N THR A 363 -25.78 9.68 -17.64
CA THR A 363 -25.75 8.23 -17.93
C THR A 363 -24.86 7.46 -16.95
N GLU A 364 -23.73 8.03 -16.54
CA GLU A 364 -22.83 7.44 -15.55
C GLU A 364 -23.46 7.44 -14.15
N TYR A 365 -24.09 8.55 -13.75
CA TYR A 365 -24.84 8.64 -12.50
C TYR A 365 -25.98 7.64 -12.44
N ASN A 366 -26.80 7.55 -13.49
CA ASN A 366 -27.93 6.62 -13.54
C ASN A 366 -27.47 5.16 -13.49
N SER A 367 -26.35 4.83 -14.16
CA SER A 367 -25.74 3.50 -14.09
C SER A 367 -25.23 3.18 -12.68
N ALA A 368 -24.55 4.14 -12.04
CA ALA A 368 -24.07 4.02 -10.67
C ALA A 368 -25.24 3.89 -9.67
N LYS A 369 -26.33 4.64 -9.84
CA LYS A 369 -27.56 4.56 -9.04
C LYS A 369 -28.20 3.18 -9.18
N ALA A 370 -28.35 2.67 -10.41
CA ALA A 370 -28.87 1.33 -10.67
C ALA A 370 -28.00 0.22 -10.04
N ALA A 371 -26.68 0.44 -9.96
CA ALA A 371 -25.74 -0.44 -9.27
C ALA A 371 -25.73 -0.27 -7.73
N GLY A 372 -26.57 0.60 -7.17
CA GLY A 372 -26.69 0.81 -5.72
C GLY A 372 -25.56 1.63 -5.10
N ILE A 373 -24.77 2.37 -5.90
CA ILE A 373 -23.77 3.32 -5.39
C ILE A 373 -24.47 4.50 -4.70
N PHE A 374 -25.58 4.96 -5.30
CA PHE A 374 -26.44 6.02 -4.79
C PHE A 374 -27.79 5.46 -4.36
N LEU A 375 -28.43 6.09 -3.39
CA LEU A 375 -29.76 5.71 -2.94
C LEU A 375 -30.82 5.95 -4.02
N ASN A 376 -31.70 4.98 -4.24
CA ASN A 376 -32.76 5.08 -5.26
C ASN A 376 -33.73 6.24 -5.00
N ALA A 377 -34.12 6.43 -3.74
CA ALA A 377 -34.95 7.54 -3.29
C ALA A 377 -34.15 8.83 -3.06
N GLY A 378 -32.86 8.84 -3.43
CA GLY A 378 -31.92 9.94 -3.22
C GLY A 378 -31.34 10.01 -1.81
N GLU A 379 -30.31 10.84 -1.66
CA GLU A 379 -29.57 11.00 -0.40
C GLU A 379 -30.03 12.23 0.42
N TYR A 380 -31.08 12.89 -0.07
CA TYR A 380 -31.56 14.19 0.41
C TYR A 380 -30.49 15.28 0.25
N VAL A 381 -29.78 15.24 -0.88
CA VAL A 381 -28.62 16.06 -1.22
C VAL A 381 -28.80 16.56 -2.65
N PHE A 382 -28.40 17.80 -2.90
CA PHE A 382 -28.30 18.32 -4.27
C PHE A 382 -26.85 18.28 -4.71
N SER A 383 -26.58 17.73 -5.89
CA SER A 383 -25.21 17.67 -6.41
C SER A 383 -25.12 17.85 -7.91
N TRP A 384 -24.12 18.62 -8.35
CA TRP A 384 -23.88 18.86 -9.76
C TRP A 384 -23.45 17.59 -10.51
N LEU A 385 -23.94 17.47 -11.74
CA LEU A 385 -23.39 16.60 -12.79
C LEU A 385 -22.65 17.46 -13.81
N ILE A 386 -21.80 16.85 -14.64
CA ILE A 386 -21.02 17.60 -15.64
C ILE A 386 -21.85 18.09 -16.83
N THR A 387 -23.01 17.47 -17.09
CA THR A 387 -23.74 17.66 -18.34
C THR A 387 -24.64 18.91 -18.31
N PRO A 388 -24.55 19.83 -19.29
CA PRO A 388 -25.42 21.00 -19.41
C PRO A 388 -26.84 20.61 -19.85
N TYR A 389 -27.80 21.49 -19.58
CA TYR A 389 -29.15 21.35 -20.11
C TYR A 389 -29.27 22.00 -21.50
N THR A 390 -29.73 21.21 -22.47
CA THR A 390 -29.81 21.62 -23.88
C THR A 390 -30.96 22.59 -24.17
N GLY A 391 -31.97 22.66 -23.30
CA GLY A 391 -33.16 23.50 -23.46
C GLY A 391 -33.08 24.89 -22.81
N ASN A 392 -32.04 25.17 -22.02
CA ASN A 392 -31.83 26.47 -21.39
C ASN A 392 -30.34 26.81 -21.36
N SER A 393 -30.00 28.03 -21.79
CA SER A 393 -28.62 28.48 -21.85
C SER A 393 -27.95 28.70 -20.49
N THR A 394 -28.68 28.61 -19.37
CA THR A 394 -28.18 28.87 -18.01
C THR A 394 -28.15 27.65 -17.10
N ASP A 395 -28.75 26.53 -17.53
CA ASP A 395 -29.00 25.42 -16.62
C ASP A 395 -28.04 24.26 -16.86
N VAL A 396 -27.68 23.60 -15.77
CA VAL A 396 -26.81 22.42 -15.74
C VAL A 396 -27.53 21.32 -14.99
N ARG A 397 -27.24 20.07 -15.35
CA ARG A 397 -27.85 18.92 -14.66
C ARG A 397 -27.33 18.78 -13.25
N ASN A 398 -28.25 18.47 -12.36
CA ASN A 398 -27.95 18.11 -10.99
C ASN A 398 -28.84 16.96 -10.56
N VAL A 399 -28.38 16.27 -9.53
CA VAL A 399 -29.17 15.31 -8.78
C VAL A 399 -29.89 16.08 -7.67
N HIS A 400 -31.19 15.88 -7.50
CA HIS A 400 -31.97 16.44 -6.39
C HIS A 400 -32.03 15.49 -5.20
N ASP A 401 -32.68 15.96 -4.13
CA ASP A 401 -32.89 15.19 -2.91
C ASP A 401 -33.55 13.83 -3.14
N ASP A 402 -34.50 13.70 -4.07
CA ASP A 402 -35.17 12.45 -4.46
C ASP A 402 -34.30 11.49 -5.31
N GLY A 403 -33.08 11.91 -5.64
CA GLY A 403 -32.11 11.15 -6.42
C GLY A 403 -32.38 11.14 -7.92
N ASN A 404 -33.36 11.90 -8.39
CA ASN A 404 -33.61 12.09 -9.82
C ASN A 404 -32.77 13.25 -10.36
N VAL A 405 -32.61 13.27 -11.68
CA VAL A 405 -31.84 14.30 -12.37
C VAL A 405 -32.78 15.41 -12.82
N TYR A 406 -32.42 16.64 -12.46
CA TYR A 406 -33.12 17.87 -12.81
C TYR A 406 -32.15 18.84 -13.48
N PHE A 407 -32.64 20.05 -13.75
CA PHE A 407 -31.87 21.14 -14.32
C PHE A 407 -32.06 22.37 -13.44
N ASP A 408 -30.95 22.99 -13.08
CA ASP A 408 -30.93 24.19 -12.26
C ASP A 408 -29.91 25.17 -12.80
N ASN A 409 -30.12 26.44 -12.46
CA ASN A 409 -29.23 27.51 -12.87
C ASN A 409 -27.81 27.27 -12.36
N ALA A 410 -26.81 27.39 -13.25
CA ALA A 410 -25.41 27.10 -12.95
C ALA A 410 -24.82 27.95 -11.81
N THR A 411 -25.47 29.07 -11.45
CA THR A 411 -25.07 29.94 -10.33
C THR A 411 -25.54 29.44 -8.96
N ASN A 412 -26.43 28.44 -8.89
CA ASN A 412 -26.92 27.88 -7.63
C ASN A 412 -25.81 27.12 -6.88
N ILE A 413 -25.80 27.17 -5.55
CA ILE A 413 -24.77 26.52 -4.73
C ILE A 413 -25.23 25.12 -4.30
N PHE A 414 -24.73 24.09 -4.98
CA PHE A 414 -24.99 22.67 -4.66
C PHE A 414 -23.72 21.91 -4.30
N GLY A 415 -23.88 20.67 -3.86
CA GLY A 415 -22.81 19.77 -3.48
C GLY A 415 -21.94 19.35 -4.68
N ILE A 416 -20.65 19.20 -4.43
CA ILE A 416 -19.65 18.71 -5.36
C ILE A 416 -19.31 17.27 -4.98
N ARG A 417 -19.48 16.37 -5.95
CA ARG A 417 -19.07 14.97 -5.84
C ARG A 417 -18.08 14.65 -6.95
N PRO A 418 -16.78 14.82 -6.71
CA PRO A 418 -15.77 14.61 -7.72
C PRO A 418 -15.82 13.19 -8.28
N ALA A 419 -15.54 13.09 -9.56
CA ALA A 419 -15.20 11.84 -10.22
C ALA A 419 -13.78 11.95 -10.77
N LEU A 420 -13.06 10.84 -10.77
CA LEU A 420 -11.73 10.75 -11.38
C LEU A 420 -11.58 9.42 -12.10
N ARG A 421 -10.59 9.33 -12.99
CA ARG A 421 -10.15 8.03 -13.53
C ARG A 421 -8.76 7.71 -13.01
N ILE A 422 -8.66 6.66 -12.22
CA ILE A 422 -7.39 6.13 -11.74
C ILE A 422 -6.82 5.14 -12.76
N LEU A 423 -5.51 4.91 -12.77
CA LEU A 423 -4.88 3.87 -13.58
C LEU A 423 -5.51 2.50 -13.26
N GLU A 424 -6.03 1.81 -14.25
CA GLU A 424 -6.74 0.53 -14.08
C GLU A 424 -5.82 -0.62 -13.61
N SER A 425 -4.52 -0.44 -13.82
CA SER A 425 -3.44 -1.32 -13.37
C SER A 425 -2.99 -1.04 -11.93
N THR A 426 -3.50 0.01 -11.29
CA THR A 426 -3.20 0.30 -9.89
C THR A 426 -3.55 -0.92 -9.05
N ILE A 427 -2.59 -1.36 -8.25
CA ILE A 427 -2.76 -2.52 -7.39
C ILE A 427 -3.44 -2.08 -6.09
N VAL A 428 -4.46 -2.83 -5.71
CA VAL A 428 -5.19 -2.67 -4.46
C VAL A 428 -5.20 -3.98 -3.69
N ASN A 429 -5.38 -3.89 -2.38
CA ASN A 429 -5.58 -5.05 -1.50
C ASN A 429 -6.92 -4.92 -0.78
N GLU A 430 -7.65 -6.02 -0.64
CA GLU A 430 -8.90 -6.05 0.13
C GLU A 430 -8.60 -5.97 1.62
N VAL A 431 -9.07 -4.92 2.27
CA VAL A 431 -8.90 -4.72 3.72
C VAL A 431 -10.14 -5.14 4.51
N GLN A 432 -11.31 -5.06 3.86
CA GLN A 432 -12.60 -5.58 4.34
C GLN A 432 -13.41 -5.98 3.10
N THR A 433 -14.44 -6.81 3.25
CA THR A 433 -15.27 -7.24 2.11
C THR A 433 -15.78 -6.05 1.29
N GLY A 434 -15.32 -5.96 0.04
CA GLY A 434 -15.68 -4.89 -0.89
C GLY A 434 -15.02 -3.52 -0.62
N VAL A 435 -14.05 -3.45 0.31
CA VAL A 435 -13.24 -2.26 0.61
C VAL A 435 -11.78 -2.55 0.33
N TYR A 436 -11.17 -1.64 -0.43
CA TYR A 436 -9.84 -1.82 -0.96
C TYR A 436 -8.96 -0.62 -0.58
N ALA A 437 -7.75 -0.92 -0.12
CA ALA A 437 -6.68 0.07 0.05
C ALA A 437 -5.76 0.01 -1.19
N ILE A 438 -5.27 1.17 -1.63
CA ILE A 438 -4.21 1.21 -2.65
C ILE A 438 -2.95 0.64 -2.03
N VAL A 439 -2.30 -0.29 -2.73
CA VAL A 439 -0.97 -0.74 -2.37
C VAL A 439 0.00 0.31 -2.90
N PRO A 440 0.72 1.04 -2.02
CA PRO A 440 1.65 2.06 -2.48
C PRO A 440 2.70 1.42 -3.40
N PRO A 441 3.14 2.14 -4.46
CA PRO A 441 4.23 1.64 -5.28
C PRO A 441 5.49 1.49 -4.41
N ASP A 442 6.23 0.40 -4.60
CA ASP A 442 7.57 0.31 -4.05
C ASP A 442 8.48 1.27 -4.82
N THR A 443 9.13 2.16 -4.11
CA THR A 443 10.01 3.22 -4.65
C THR A 443 11.41 3.12 -4.07
N THR A 444 11.69 2.05 -3.32
CA THR A 444 12.96 1.87 -2.63
C THR A 444 13.97 1.33 -3.63
N SER A 445 15.06 2.06 -3.86
CA SER A 445 16.17 1.54 -4.64
C SER A 445 16.92 0.45 -3.86
N PRO A 446 17.28 -0.68 -4.48
CA PRO A 446 18.17 -1.66 -3.88
C PRO A 446 19.51 -1.02 -3.50
N SER A 447 19.82 -0.99 -2.21
CA SER A 447 21.12 -0.53 -1.72
C SER A 447 22.13 -1.68 -1.76
N LEU A 448 23.42 -1.38 -1.98
CA LEU A 448 24.46 -2.39 -2.13
C LEU A 448 25.56 -2.25 -1.08
N THR A 449 25.79 -3.32 -0.32
CA THR A 449 26.97 -3.48 0.55
C THR A 449 27.94 -4.47 -0.09
N ILE A 450 29.22 -4.10 -0.17
CA ILE A 450 30.27 -4.98 -0.71
C ILE A 450 31.24 -5.33 0.42
N THR A 451 31.52 -6.62 0.60
CA THR A 451 32.52 -7.13 1.56
C THR A 451 33.60 -7.93 0.84
N SER A 452 34.74 -8.16 1.48
CA SER A 452 35.89 -8.85 0.91
C SER A 452 36.38 -9.97 1.82
N SER A 453 36.74 -11.11 1.25
CA SER A 453 37.46 -12.20 1.93
C SER A 453 38.70 -12.59 1.12
N PRO A 454 39.91 -12.50 1.69
CA PRO A 454 40.21 -11.98 3.03
C PRO A 454 39.88 -10.49 3.18
N GLU A 455 39.66 -10.04 4.41
CA GLU A 455 39.43 -8.62 4.72
C GLU A 455 40.69 -7.76 4.47
N SER A 456 40.50 -6.45 4.37
CA SER A 456 41.60 -5.50 4.20
C SER A 456 42.30 -5.19 5.54
N PRO A 457 43.64 -5.04 5.57
CA PRO A 457 44.60 -5.30 4.49
C PRO A 457 44.91 -6.80 4.34
N THR A 458 45.32 -7.22 3.14
CA THR A 458 45.67 -8.63 2.87
C THR A 458 46.93 -8.79 2.02
N THR A 459 47.60 -9.93 2.20
CA THR A 459 48.72 -10.39 1.37
C THR A 459 48.31 -11.46 0.36
N ALA A 460 47.02 -11.80 0.29
CA ALA A 460 46.51 -12.80 -0.64
C ALA A 460 46.67 -12.35 -2.10
N THR A 461 46.78 -13.32 -3.00
CA THR A 461 46.82 -13.08 -4.45
C THR A 461 45.43 -12.97 -5.07
N THR A 462 44.39 -13.41 -4.36
CA THR A 462 42.99 -13.32 -4.78
C THR A 462 42.13 -12.86 -3.60
N VAL A 463 41.06 -12.13 -3.92
CA VAL A 463 40.04 -11.66 -2.97
C VAL A 463 38.69 -12.05 -3.54
N THR A 464 37.86 -12.71 -2.74
CA THR A 464 36.45 -12.93 -3.06
C THR A 464 35.65 -11.75 -2.53
N TYR A 465 34.99 -11.03 -3.42
CA TYR A 465 34.04 -9.98 -3.07
C TYR A 465 32.63 -10.56 -2.98
N THR A 466 31.90 -10.19 -1.94
CA THR A 466 30.47 -10.50 -1.77
C THR A 466 29.67 -9.21 -1.89
N PHE A 467 28.68 -9.21 -2.78
CA PHE A 467 27.76 -8.13 -3.06
C PHE A 467 26.41 -8.49 -2.44
N GLN A 468 26.00 -7.74 -1.43
CA GLN A 468 24.74 -7.91 -0.73
C GLN A 468 23.84 -6.73 -1.05
N PHE A 469 22.75 -6.97 -1.77
CA PHE A 469 21.70 -5.99 -1.95
C PHE A 469 20.73 -6.00 -0.75
N SER A 470 20.03 -4.90 -0.49
CA SER A 470 19.00 -4.81 0.55
C SER A 470 17.72 -5.59 0.21
N GLU A 471 17.58 -6.00 -1.05
CA GLU A 471 16.46 -6.76 -1.58
C GLU A 471 16.88 -7.50 -2.85
N ALA A 472 16.03 -8.42 -3.31
CA ALA A 472 16.32 -9.22 -4.49
C ALA A 472 16.37 -8.37 -5.76
N VAL A 473 17.42 -8.56 -6.57
CA VAL A 473 17.64 -7.82 -7.82
C VAL A 473 17.67 -8.74 -9.03
N THR A 474 17.34 -8.17 -10.18
CA THR A 474 17.41 -8.79 -11.50
C THR A 474 18.31 -7.95 -12.41
N GLY A 475 19.00 -8.62 -13.34
CA GLY A 475 19.91 -7.95 -14.28
C GLY A 475 21.34 -7.73 -13.80
N PHE A 476 21.68 -8.02 -12.53
CA PHE A 476 23.05 -7.91 -12.04
C PHE A 476 23.96 -9.03 -12.57
N THR A 477 25.08 -8.66 -13.18
CA THR A 477 26.02 -9.56 -13.85
C THR A 477 27.48 -9.17 -13.57
N ALA A 478 28.42 -10.06 -13.90
CA ALA A 478 29.85 -9.77 -13.75
C ALA A 478 30.33 -8.53 -14.53
N SER A 479 29.67 -8.15 -15.63
CA SER A 479 30.03 -6.97 -16.40
C SER A 479 29.77 -5.65 -15.66
N ASP A 480 28.87 -5.66 -14.67
CA ASP A 480 28.46 -4.47 -13.91
C ASP A 480 29.48 -4.10 -12.81
N ILE A 481 30.44 -4.99 -12.53
CA ILE A 481 31.45 -4.82 -11.49
C ILE A 481 32.71 -4.20 -12.09
N SER A 482 33.02 -2.94 -11.83
CA SER A 482 34.31 -2.34 -12.22
C SER A 482 35.39 -2.63 -11.19
N VAL A 483 36.59 -3.01 -11.63
CA VAL A 483 37.73 -3.29 -10.73
C VAL A 483 38.95 -2.50 -11.15
N THR A 484 39.62 -1.87 -10.19
CA THR A 484 40.94 -1.24 -10.36
C THR A 484 41.99 -1.98 -9.54
N ASN A 485 43.25 -2.02 -10.03
CA ASN A 485 44.35 -2.79 -9.43
C ASN A 485 44.02 -4.28 -9.16
N GLY A 486 43.18 -4.85 -10.03
CA GLY A 486 42.74 -6.24 -9.97
C GLY A 486 42.20 -6.72 -11.32
N THR A 487 42.16 -8.03 -11.51
CA THR A 487 41.56 -8.68 -12.68
C THR A 487 40.39 -9.54 -12.22
N ARG A 488 39.18 -9.26 -12.70
CA ARG A 488 37.99 -10.06 -12.39
C ARG A 488 38.13 -11.46 -12.99
N ASN A 489 37.73 -12.47 -12.23
CA ASN A 489 37.58 -13.83 -12.73
C ASN A 489 36.09 -14.07 -13.00
N ASP A 490 35.57 -13.59 -14.14
CA ASP A 490 34.12 -13.62 -14.43
C ASP A 490 33.51 -15.03 -14.37
N GLY A 491 34.29 -16.10 -14.61
CA GLY A 491 33.86 -17.49 -14.44
C GLY A 491 33.63 -17.94 -12.98
N THR A 492 33.97 -17.09 -11.99
CA THR A 492 33.68 -17.31 -10.57
C THR A 492 32.47 -16.52 -10.09
N PHE A 493 31.87 -15.68 -10.96
CA PHE A 493 30.67 -14.95 -10.61
C PHE A 493 29.51 -15.91 -10.33
N THR A 494 28.93 -15.80 -9.14
CA THR A 494 27.87 -16.71 -8.67
C THR A 494 26.79 -15.90 -7.97
N ALA A 495 25.53 -16.10 -8.35
CA ALA A 495 24.37 -15.71 -7.55
C ALA A 495 24.17 -16.75 -6.44
N VAL A 496 24.34 -16.34 -5.19
CA VAL A 496 24.14 -17.21 -4.01
C VAL A 496 22.64 -17.39 -3.79
N ASP A 497 21.89 -16.30 -3.87
CA ASP A 497 20.43 -16.23 -3.83
C ASP A 497 19.93 -15.00 -4.64
N GLY A 498 18.76 -14.45 -4.30
CA GLY A 498 18.15 -13.35 -5.04
C GLY A 498 18.80 -11.98 -4.81
N ASP A 499 19.54 -11.79 -3.72
CA ASP A 499 20.14 -10.50 -3.33
C ASP A 499 21.65 -10.59 -3.04
N THR A 500 22.22 -11.79 -3.02
CA THR A 500 23.62 -12.02 -2.69
C THR A 500 24.39 -12.61 -3.86
N TYR A 501 25.53 -12.01 -4.20
CA TYR A 501 26.40 -12.44 -5.29
C TYR A 501 27.86 -12.46 -4.86
N THR A 502 28.68 -13.30 -5.47
CA THR A 502 30.13 -13.35 -5.22
C THR A 502 30.94 -13.35 -6.51
N ILE A 503 32.09 -12.70 -6.51
CA ILE A 503 33.10 -12.82 -7.57
C ILE A 503 34.51 -12.86 -6.97
N THR A 504 35.43 -13.59 -7.59
CA THR A 504 36.84 -13.55 -7.24
C THR A 504 37.61 -12.58 -8.13
N VAL A 505 38.46 -11.77 -7.53
CA VAL A 505 39.34 -10.82 -8.20
C VAL A 505 40.80 -11.17 -7.87
N THR A 506 41.62 -11.25 -8.90
CA THR A 506 43.06 -11.51 -8.78
C THR A 506 43.82 -10.19 -8.64
N LYS A 507 44.72 -10.10 -7.67
CA LYS A 507 45.62 -8.96 -7.45
C LYS A 507 46.50 -8.71 -8.68
N VAL A 508 46.63 -7.45 -9.09
CA VAL A 508 47.60 -7.04 -10.14
C VAL A 508 48.89 -6.53 -9.51
N ALA A 509 48.81 -5.59 -8.55
CA ALA A 509 49.97 -5.04 -7.85
C ALA A 509 49.64 -4.71 -6.37
N ASP A 510 50.67 -4.35 -5.62
CA ASP A 510 50.50 -3.77 -4.27
C ASP A 510 49.78 -2.41 -4.36
N GLY A 511 48.98 -2.10 -3.34
CA GLY A 511 48.17 -0.89 -3.26
C GLY A 511 46.67 -1.19 -3.18
N ASN A 512 45.85 -0.16 -3.35
CA ASN A 512 44.40 -0.26 -3.23
C ASN A 512 43.82 -0.99 -4.44
N GLN A 513 43.19 -2.14 -4.19
CA GLN A 513 42.27 -2.78 -5.12
C GLN A 513 40.86 -2.30 -4.82
N VAL A 514 40.20 -1.71 -5.81
CA VAL A 514 38.86 -1.14 -5.64
C VAL A 514 37.88 -1.90 -6.53
N ALA A 515 36.78 -2.35 -5.94
CA ALA A 515 35.65 -2.93 -6.65
C ALA A 515 34.44 -1.99 -6.50
N THR A 516 33.81 -1.64 -7.62
CA THR A 516 32.70 -0.70 -7.71
C THR A 516 31.59 -1.28 -8.55
N VAL A 517 30.34 -1.09 -8.12
CA VAL A 517 29.15 -1.35 -8.92
C VAL A 517 28.42 -0.01 -9.05
N ALA A 518 28.22 0.44 -10.28
CA ALA A 518 27.55 1.70 -10.54
C ALA A 518 26.04 1.62 -10.18
N ALA A 519 25.46 2.78 -9.88
CA ALA A 519 24.00 2.90 -9.81
C ALA A 519 23.36 2.53 -11.17
N ASN A 520 22.10 2.10 -11.14
CA ASN A 520 21.30 1.81 -12.34
C ASN A 520 21.82 0.66 -13.21
N THR A 521 22.47 -0.33 -12.61
CA THR A 521 22.97 -1.53 -13.32
C THR A 521 22.04 -2.73 -13.14
N CYS A 522 21.27 -2.78 -12.07
CA CYS A 522 20.27 -3.79 -11.80
C CYS A 522 19.03 -3.18 -11.14
N GLN A 523 17.95 -3.95 -11.08
CA GLN A 523 16.67 -3.49 -10.58
C GLN A 523 15.96 -4.53 -9.72
N ASP A 524 15.12 -4.09 -8.79
CA ASP A 524 14.20 -4.96 -8.05
C ASP A 524 13.01 -5.44 -8.90
N ALA A 525 12.04 -6.08 -8.24
CA ALA A 525 10.78 -6.50 -8.83
C ALA A 525 9.84 -5.33 -9.22
N ALA A 526 9.98 -4.17 -8.56
CA ALA A 526 9.23 -2.94 -8.84
C ALA A 526 9.91 -2.06 -9.91
N ALA A 527 11.02 -2.53 -10.48
CA ALA A 527 11.88 -1.82 -11.42
C ALA A 527 12.60 -0.59 -10.85
N ASN A 528 12.72 -0.48 -9.52
CA ASN A 528 13.62 0.49 -8.90
C ASN A 528 15.07 0.08 -9.15
N LEU A 529 15.86 1.04 -9.60
CA LEU A 529 17.24 0.85 -9.97
C LEU A 529 18.15 0.91 -8.73
N ASN A 530 19.21 0.09 -8.69
CA ASN A 530 20.10 0.02 -7.54
C ASN A 530 20.92 1.30 -7.31
N THR A 531 21.34 1.52 -6.07
CA THR A 531 22.34 2.55 -5.73
C THR A 531 23.76 2.04 -5.97
N GLU A 532 24.71 2.96 -6.13
CA GLU A 532 26.13 2.62 -6.25
C GLU A 532 26.66 1.96 -4.96
N GLY A 533 27.63 1.03 -5.11
CA GLY A 533 28.42 0.49 -4.01
C GLY A 533 29.90 0.40 -4.38
N THR A 534 30.79 0.69 -3.43
CA THR A 534 32.25 0.58 -3.61
C THR A 534 32.93 0.03 -2.35
N ILE A 535 33.95 -0.81 -2.55
CA ILE A 535 34.87 -1.24 -1.50
C ILE A 535 36.32 -1.05 -1.95
N THR A 536 37.19 -0.67 -1.01
CA THR A 536 38.65 -0.64 -1.21
C THR A 536 39.31 -1.66 -0.31
N VAL A 537 40.14 -2.52 -0.89
CA VAL A 537 40.99 -3.49 -0.19
C VAL A 537 42.46 -3.15 -0.44
N LEU A 538 43.18 -2.84 0.63
CA LEU A 538 44.63 -2.65 0.57
C LEU A 538 45.34 -4.01 0.37
N MET A 539 45.95 -4.19 -0.80
CA MET A 539 46.75 -5.36 -1.17
C MET A 539 48.23 -5.09 -0.89
N THR A 540 48.91 -6.02 -0.21
CA THR A 540 50.32 -5.87 0.17
C THR A 540 51.14 -7.10 -0.21
N ALA A 541 52.45 -6.95 -0.37
CA ALA A 541 53.37 -8.09 -0.45
C ALA A 541 53.79 -8.55 0.95
N LEU A 542 54.06 -9.85 1.09
CA LEU A 542 54.72 -10.37 2.29
C LEU A 542 56.14 -9.79 2.35
N VAL A 543 56.41 -8.88 3.29
CA VAL A 543 57.78 -8.40 3.53
C VAL A 543 58.50 -9.44 4.40
N THR A 544 59.12 -10.44 3.78
CA THR A 544 60.21 -11.15 4.45
C THR A 544 61.46 -10.31 4.27
N SER A 545 61.91 -9.59 5.30
CA SER A 545 63.19 -8.88 5.20
C SER A 545 64.34 -9.89 5.07
N PRO A 546 65.18 -9.81 4.02
CA PRO A 546 66.46 -10.52 3.99
C PRO A 546 67.51 -9.60 4.62
N GLY A 547 68.03 -9.95 5.80
CA GLY A 547 68.96 -9.07 6.51
C GLY A 547 69.70 -9.67 7.71
N TYR A 548 70.64 -10.58 7.42
CA TYR A 548 71.96 -10.84 8.05
C TYR A 548 72.22 -10.87 9.57
N SER A 549 73.15 -11.78 9.94
CA SER A 549 73.83 -12.01 11.24
C SER A 549 74.88 -10.93 11.58
N LEU A 550 75.12 -10.60 12.86
CA LEU A 550 76.18 -11.18 13.70
C LEU A 550 75.81 -11.05 15.19
N GLY A 551 75.83 -12.14 15.96
CA GLY A 551 75.63 -12.19 17.41
C GLY A 551 74.45 -13.06 17.86
N THR A 552 74.77 -14.32 18.17
CA THR A 552 73.89 -15.41 18.66
C THR A 552 72.98 -16.04 17.58
N VAL A 553 73.03 -17.37 17.52
CA VAL A 553 72.76 -18.17 16.32
C VAL A 553 71.27 -18.20 15.96
N ALA A 554 70.92 -18.14 14.67
CA ALA A 554 69.53 -18.22 14.20
C ALA A 554 68.78 -19.48 14.69
N VAL A 555 69.51 -20.56 15.00
CA VAL A 555 68.93 -21.80 15.53
C VAL A 555 68.35 -21.65 16.94
N ASP A 556 68.74 -20.63 17.71
CA ASP A 556 68.24 -20.42 19.07
C ASP A 556 66.88 -19.71 19.11
N ARG A 557 66.49 -19.03 18.02
CA ARG A 557 65.20 -18.32 17.92
C ARG A 557 63.99 -19.22 18.09
N LYS A 558 64.11 -20.51 17.71
CA LYS A 558 63.04 -21.51 17.87
C LYS A 558 62.69 -21.79 19.33
N TRP A 559 63.59 -21.43 20.25
CA TRP A 559 63.39 -21.58 21.68
C TRP A 559 62.77 -20.34 22.32
N PHE A 560 62.58 -19.23 21.59
CA PHE A 560 61.89 -18.08 22.15
C PHE A 560 60.38 -18.28 22.08
N LYS A 561 59.69 -17.83 23.12
CA LYS A 561 58.23 -17.84 23.22
C LYS A 561 57.72 -16.45 23.54
N TYR A 562 56.50 -16.15 23.10
CA TYR A 562 55.87 -14.88 23.41
C TYR A 562 55.31 -14.89 24.82
N TYR A 563 55.68 -13.89 25.61
CA TYR A 563 55.14 -13.67 26.95
C TYR A 563 54.73 -12.22 27.16
N LEU A 564 53.66 -12.05 27.92
CA LEU A 564 53.21 -10.77 28.46
C LEU A 564 53.72 -10.66 29.91
N GLY A 565 54.48 -9.61 30.19
CA GLY A 565 55.04 -9.33 31.51
C GLY A 565 55.27 -7.84 31.71
N LYS A 566 55.69 -7.42 32.90
CA LYS A 566 56.01 -6.02 33.18
C LYS A 566 57.51 -5.77 33.09
N ASP A 567 57.92 -4.60 32.60
CA ASP A 567 59.32 -4.20 32.65
C ASP A 567 59.75 -3.69 34.04
N ALA A 568 61.02 -3.32 34.18
CA ALA A 568 61.57 -2.78 35.43
C ALA A 568 60.75 -1.59 35.99
N ASN A 569 60.17 -0.77 35.10
CA ASN A 569 59.34 0.38 35.43
C ASN A 569 57.85 0.03 35.65
N GLY A 570 57.47 -1.24 35.53
CA GLY A 570 56.11 -1.72 35.76
C GLY A 570 55.18 -1.64 34.55
N ILE A 571 55.68 -1.29 33.37
CA ILE A 571 54.88 -1.19 32.14
C ILE A 571 54.70 -2.58 31.53
N THR A 572 53.45 -2.95 31.22
CA THR A 572 53.15 -4.22 30.55
C THR A 572 53.72 -4.23 29.13
N LYS A 573 54.54 -5.22 28.83
CA LYS A 573 55.18 -5.47 27.55
C LYS A 573 54.97 -6.89 27.08
N ALA A 574 54.86 -6.97 25.76
CA ALA A 574 54.89 -8.18 24.97
C ALA A 574 56.31 -8.43 24.49
N MET A 575 56.92 -9.52 24.92
CA MET A 575 58.30 -9.82 24.55
C MET A 575 58.42 -11.27 24.06
N LEU A 576 59.22 -11.45 23.01
CA LEU A 576 59.67 -12.76 22.56
C LEU A 576 60.93 -13.08 23.36
N VAL A 577 60.85 -14.04 24.30
CA VAL A 577 61.85 -14.27 25.34
C VAL A 577 62.17 -15.76 25.53
N ALA A 578 63.36 -16.02 26.05
CA ALA A 578 63.80 -17.34 26.49
C ALA A 578 64.70 -17.21 27.74
N PRO A 579 64.69 -18.18 28.66
CA PRO A 579 65.56 -18.15 29.83
C PRO A 579 67.02 -18.31 29.42
N LYS A 580 67.92 -17.90 30.30
CA LYS A 580 69.36 -18.12 30.17
C LYS A 580 69.73 -19.50 30.72
N ASP A 581 70.56 -20.23 29.99
CA ASP A 581 71.30 -21.38 30.50
C ASP A 581 72.80 -21.15 30.28
N GLY A 582 73.59 -21.17 31.36
CA GLY A 582 75.01 -20.82 31.32
C GLY A 582 75.27 -19.43 30.70
N THR A 583 75.92 -19.40 29.53
CA THR A 583 76.23 -18.16 28.79
C THR A 583 75.30 -17.88 27.61
N GLY A 584 74.23 -18.65 27.40
CA GLY A 584 73.37 -18.57 26.21
C GLY A 584 71.88 -18.83 26.47
N VAL A 585 71.12 -18.95 25.37
CA VAL A 585 69.68 -19.21 25.41
C VAL A 585 69.43 -20.66 25.84
N MET A 586 68.53 -20.87 26.80
CA MET A 586 68.11 -22.20 27.22
C MET A 586 67.44 -22.94 26.05
N GLN A 587 67.95 -24.12 25.72
CA GLN A 587 67.42 -24.96 24.66
C GLN A 587 66.46 -26.00 25.26
N GLY A 588 65.19 -25.99 24.84
CA GLY A 588 64.19 -26.95 25.31
C GLY A 588 62.89 -26.31 25.79
N THR A 589 62.17 -27.02 26.67
CA THR A 589 60.91 -26.53 27.25
C THR A 589 61.19 -25.83 28.56
N PHE A 590 60.68 -24.61 28.70
CA PHE A 590 60.64 -23.84 29.94
C PHE A 590 59.22 -23.38 30.23
N ILE A 591 58.99 -23.01 31.48
CA ILE A 591 57.71 -22.59 32.05
C ILE A 591 57.72 -21.10 32.36
N ARG A 592 56.54 -20.55 32.68
CA ARG A 592 56.34 -19.10 32.86
C ARG A 592 57.21 -18.51 33.97
N THR A 593 57.45 -19.26 35.05
CA THR A 593 58.25 -18.84 36.20
C THR A 593 59.74 -18.71 35.91
N ASP A 594 60.20 -19.27 34.78
CA ASP A 594 61.59 -19.10 34.32
C ASP A 594 61.80 -17.74 33.62
N ILE A 595 60.72 -17.04 33.31
CA ILE A 595 60.71 -15.77 32.56
C ILE A 595 60.20 -14.60 33.40
N LEU A 596 59.21 -14.88 34.25
CA LEU A 596 58.54 -13.88 35.07
C LEU A 596 58.69 -14.21 36.55
N ASP A 597 59.00 -13.20 37.33
CA ASP A 597 58.84 -13.25 38.76
C ASP A 597 57.35 -13.53 39.07
N PRO A 598 57.05 -14.62 39.81
CA PRO A 598 55.68 -15.09 39.98
C PRO A 598 54.80 -14.11 40.75
N ASP A 599 55.39 -13.31 41.65
CA ASP A 599 54.66 -12.42 42.55
C ASP A 599 54.43 -11.04 41.92
N THR A 600 55.44 -10.52 41.22
CA THR A 600 55.40 -9.16 40.64
C THR A 600 55.02 -9.15 39.15
N HIS A 601 55.06 -10.31 38.50
CA HIS A 601 54.89 -10.49 37.04
C HIS A 601 55.85 -9.65 36.20
N LYS A 602 56.98 -9.23 36.77
CA LYS A 602 58.05 -8.55 36.03
C LYS A 602 58.93 -9.57 35.34
N PHE A 603 59.47 -9.20 34.19
CA PHE A 603 60.53 -9.98 33.53
C PHE A 603 61.75 -10.07 34.43
N ILE A 604 62.30 -11.28 34.58
CA ILE A 604 63.45 -11.53 35.44
C ILE A 604 64.70 -10.97 34.76
N SER A 605 65.08 -9.76 35.16
CA SER A 605 66.32 -9.12 34.72
C SER A 605 67.53 -10.01 35.04
N GLY A 606 68.48 -10.04 34.12
CA GLY A 606 69.72 -10.78 34.27
C GLY A 606 69.57 -12.29 34.09
N GLN A 607 68.39 -12.80 33.74
CA GLN A 607 68.15 -14.24 33.58
C GLN A 607 67.43 -14.63 32.29
N ILE A 608 67.04 -13.66 31.46
CA ILE A 608 66.38 -13.94 30.19
C ILE A 608 67.05 -13.20 29.03
N TYR A 609 66.97 -13.81 27.86
CA TYR A 609 67.22 -13.15 26.60
C TYR A 609 65.89 -12.74 25.98
N PHE A 610 65.89 -11.62 25.25
CA PHE A 610 64.75 -11.19 24.45
C PHE A 610 65.17 -10.83 23.04
N ILE A 611 64.23 -10.88 22.10
CA ILE A 611 64.42 -10.37 20.75
C ILE A 611 63.93 -8.93 20.71
N ASN A 612 64.82 -7.98 20.45
CA ASN A 612 64.45 -6.57 20.32
C ASN A 612 63.72 -6.31 18.99
N ARG A 613 63.21 -5.08 18.81
CA ARG A 613 62.44 -4.72 17.61
C ARG A 613 63.25 -4.83 16.31
N GLU A 614 64.56 -4.79 16.40
CA GLU A 614 65.50 -5.01 15.29
C GLU A 614 65.84 -6.50 15.07
N GLY A 615 65.20 -7.43 15.80
CA GLY A 615 65.40 -8.87 15.64
C GLY A 615 66.69 -9.42 16.29
N LYS A 616 67.36 -8.62 17.13
CA LYS A 616 68.59 -9.00 17.84
C LYS A 616 68.27 -9.65 19.17
N ILE A 617 68.99 -10.71 19.50
CA ILE A 617 68.92 -11.34 20.80
C ILE A 617 69.78 -10.54 21.78
N GLU A 618 69.14 -9.93 22.77
CA GLU A 618 69.78 -9.11 23.79
C GLU A 618 69.46 -9.64 25.18
N PHE A 619 70.32 -9.32 26.13
CA PHE A 619 70.10 -9.67 27.52
C PHE A 619 69.17 -8.65 28.17
N TYR A 620 68.16 -9.14 28.87
CA TYR A 620 67.25 -8.26 29.58
C TYR A 620 67.89 -7.83 30.90
N ASN A 621 68.37 -6.59 30.98
CA ASN A 621 68.97 -6.00 32.18
C ASN A 621 67.96 -5.18 32.99
#